data_AF-A0A7S2LC20-F1
#
_entry.id   AF-A0A7S2LC20-F1
#
_cell.length_a   1.000
_cell.length_b   1.000
_cell.length_c   1.000
_cell.angle_alpha   90.00
_cell.angle_beta   90.00
_cell.angle_gamma   90.00
#
_symmetry.space_group_name_H-M   'P 1'
#
loop_
_entity.id
_entity.type
_entity.pdbx_description
1 polymer ?
#
loop_
_entity_poly.entity_id
_entity_poly.type
_entity_poly.pdbx_seq_one_letter_code
_entity_poly.pdbx_strand_id
1 'polypeptide(L)'
;GLGNLAVVMASAHALAKMTGRTLLLHWNVNLASSRAFQVREDSGVQMLPQYAADEEVVLPGSVKHIYFFHMMDSEKLGDVLELLGCSDIAKALTQDVVTVSSNMFFAPLLKVNPHTPTDAVLDFPDLLQGMLQPSERSAKKALKYARSVDWGKDAPVVAIHIRAREEGEDNDDWPTANAPDQAMLEKLRLCLETAATKELQGAKQFDVLVAATTQAARRAVSQALTGKVSRLP
;
A
#
# COMPACT_ATOMS: atom_id res chain seq x y z
N GLY A 1 10.10 2.57 1.74
CA GLY A 1 9.06 2.79 2.77
C GLY A 1 8.03 1.66 2.77
N LEU A 2 7.22 1.55 3.83
CA LEU A 2 6.25 0.45 4.01
C LEU A 2 5.14 0.40 2.95
N GLY A 3 4.68 1.55 2.46
CA GLY A 3 3.71 1.61 1.36
C GLY A 3 4.24 0.97 0.08
N ASN A 4 5.46 1.32 -0.32
CA ASN A 4 6.11 0.73 -1.50
C ASN A 4 6.31 -0.78 -1.33
N LEU A 5 6.68 -1.24 -0.13
CA LEU A 5 6.80 -2.67 0.14
C LEU A 5 5.46 -3.38 -0.06
N ALA A 6 4.36 -2.84 0.48
CA ALA A 6 3.03 -3.44 0.35
C ALA A 6 2.57 -3.55 -1.12
N VAL A 7 2.76 -2.50 -1.93
CA VAL A 7 2.37 -2.53 -3.35
C VAL A 7 3.22 -3.49 -4.18
N VAL A 8 4.52 -3.59 -3.89
CA VAL A 8 5.43 -4.51 -4.58
C VAL A 8 5.10 -5.94 -4.19
N MET A 9 4.84 -6.20 -2.91
CA MET A 9 4.42 -7.52 -2.44
C MET A 9 3.10 -7.96 -3.07
N ALA A 10 2.10 -7.08 -3.12
CA ALA A 10 0.82 -7.37 -3.77
C ALA A 10 1.02 -7.72 -5.26
N SER A 11 1.86 -6.95 -5.95
CA SER A 11 2.16 -7.18 -7.37
C SER A 11 2.96 -8.47 -7.61
N ALA A 12 3.91 -8.80 -6.75
CA ALA A 12 4.65 -10.06 -6.79
C ALA A 12 3.75 -11.26 -6.48
N HIS A 13 2.80 -11.12 -5.56
CA HIS A 13 1.80 -12.14 -5.25
C HIS A 13 0.87 -12.42 -6.43
N ALA A 14 0.40 -11.36 -7.10
CA ALA A 14 -0.35 -11.49 -8.35
C ALA A 14 0.43 -12.26 -9.41
N LEU A 15 1.69 -11.87 -9.66
CA LEU A 15 2.57 -12.54 -10.62
C LEU A 15 2.78 -14.01 -10.26
N ALA A 16 3.02 -14.32 -8.99
CA ALA A 16 3.20 -15.68 -8.50
C ALA A 16 1.95 -16.53 -8.75
N LYS A 17 0.76 -16.01 -8.41
CA LYS A 17 -0.51 -16.70 -8.68
C LYS A 17 -0.74 -16.97 -10.17
N MET A 18 -0.51 -15.97 -11.03
CA MET A 18 -0.69 -16.12 -12.48
C MET A 18 0.25 -17.14 -13.11
N THR A 19 1.44 -17.31 -12.53
CA THR A 19 2.46 -18.23 -13.03
C THR A 19 2.49 -19.57 -12.29
N GLY A 20 1.58 -19.80 -11.35
CA GLY A 20 1.56 -21.01 -10.53
C GLY A 20 2.78 -21.17 -9.62
N ARG A 21 3.43 -20.07 -9.25
CA ARG A 21 4.66 -20.04 -8.44
C ARG A 21 4.36 -19.79 -6.96
N THR A 22 5.24 -20.31 -6.10
CA THR A 22 5.25 -19.95 -4.68
C THR A 22 5.96 -18.61 -4.51
N LEU A 23 5.35 -17.68 -3.78
CA LEU A 23 6.00 -16.41 -3.45
C LEU A 23 6.87 -16.58 -2.20
N LEU A 24 8.16 -16.31 -2.33
CA LEU A 24 9.09 -16.23 -1.21
C LEU A 24 9.32 -14.77 -0.85
N LEU A 25 8.93 -14.38 0.37
CA LEU A 25 9.06 -13.02 0.86
C LEU A 25 10.35 -12.85 1.65
N HIS A 26 11.26 -12.06 1.09
CA HIS A 26 12.41 -11.53 1.80
C HIS A 26 12.02 -10.25 2.57
N TRP A 27 11.41 -10.43 3.74
CA TRP A 27 10.94 -9.31 4.58
C TRP A 27 12.02 -8.87 5.58
N ASN A 28 13.09 -8.23 5.09
CA ASN A 28 14.16 -7.72 5.97
C ASN A 28 14.03 -6.21 6.32
N VAL A 29 13.02 -5.51 5.77
CA VAL A 29 13.14 -4.03 5.64
C VAL A 29 12.59 -3.19 6.81
N ASN A 30 12.06 -3.77 7.89
CA ASN A 30 11.87 -3.05 9.17
C ASN A 30 11.29 -3.94 10.27
N LEU A 31 11.94 -3.96 11.44
CA LEU A 31 11.47 -4.67 12.64
C LEU A 31 10.05 -4.27 13.09
N ALA A 32 9.60 -3.07 12.71
CA ALA A 32 8.27 -2.55 13.03
C ALA A 32 7.16 -3.18 12.19
N SER A 33 7.41 -3.49 10.91
CA SER A 33 6.38 -4.01 10.00
C SER A 33 6.20 -5.51 10.08
N SER A 34 7.28 -6.27 10.34
CA SER A 34 7.20 -7.71 10.65
C SER A 34 6.46 -7.99 11.96
N ARG A 35 6.39 -7.01 12.88
CA ARG A 35 5.56 -7.09 14.08
C ARG A 35 4.12 -6.66 13.85
N ALA A 36 3.87 -5.88 12.80
CA ALA A 36 2.56 -5.32 12.51
C ALA A 36 1.64 -6.33 11.81
N PHE A 37 2.21 -7.12 10.90
CA PHE A 37 1.50 -8.08 10.04
C PHE A 37 2.16 -9.45 10.10
N GLN A 38 1.38 -10.49 9.81
CA GLN A 38 1.85 -11.86 9.63
C GLN A 38 1.34 -12.40 8.30
N VAL A 39 2.14 -13.28 7.67
CA VAL A 39 1.72 -14.01 6.47
C VAL A 39 0.63 -15.00 6.86
N ARG A 40 -0.38 -15.15 5.99
CA ARG A 40 -1.42 -16.16 6.16
C ARG A 40 -0.90 -17.54 5.73
N GLU A 41 -1.17 -18.56 6.53
CA GLU A 41 -0.68 -19.92 6.28
C GLU A 41 -1.22 -20.53 4.97
N ASP A 42 -2.43 -20.13 4.54
CA ASP A 42 -3.13 -20.61 3.34
C ASP A 42 -2.83 -19.80 2.08
N SER A 43 -1.91 -18.83 2.14
CA SER A 43 -1.72 -17.85 1.05
C SER A 43 -0.88 -18.33 -0.13
N GLY A 44 -0.19 -19.48 -0.01
CA GLY A 44 0.86 -19.86 -0.97
C GLY A 44 2.10 -18.96 -0.92
N VAL A 45 2.23 -18.18 0.17
CA VAL A 45 3.34 -17.28 0.43
C VAL A 45 4.15 -17.80 1.60
N GLN A 46 5.48 -17.80 1.47
CA GLN A 46 6.40 -18.23 2.52
C GLN A 46 7.38 -17.13 2.86
N MET A 47 7.71 -17.01 4.13
CA MET A 47 8.74 -16.08 4.60
C MET A 47 10.11 -16.75 4.49
N LEU A 48 11.08 -16.07 3.89
CA LEU A 48 12.46 -16.56 3.91
C LEU A 48 13.02 -16.47 5.34
N PRO A 49 13.74 -17.49 5.83
CA PRO A 49 14.44 -17.41 7.10
C PRO A 49 15.40 -16.22 7.13
N GLN A 50 15.48 -15.50 8.25
CA GLN A 50 16.32 -14.30 8.42
C GLN A 50 17.80 -14.51 8.06
N TYR A 51 18.31 -15.74 8.16
CA TYR A 51 19.71 -16.08 7.88
C TYR A 51 19.98 -16.52 6.43
N ALA A 52 18.94 -16.76 5.63
CA ALA A 52 19.08 -17.08 4.20
C ALA A 52 19.24 -15.83 3.32
N ALA A 53 19.21 -14.66 3.95
CA ALA A 53 19.27 -13.33 3.34
C ALA A 53 20.69 -12.79 3.15
N ASP A 54 21.58 -13.14 4.08
CA ASP A 54 22.92 -12.57 4.21
C ASP A 54 23.99 -13.43 3.53
N GLU A 55 23.69 -14.71 3.29
CA GLU A 55 24.40 -15.46 2.27
C GLU A 55 23.87 -14.98 0.93
N GLU A 56 24.75 -14.45 0.09
CA GLU A 56 24.51 -14.46 -1.36
C GLU A 56 24.15 -15.91 -1.70
N VAL A 57 22.85 -16.21 -1.73
CA VAL A 57 22.36 -17.33 -2.51
C VAL A 57 22.69 -16.89 -3.93
N VAL A 58 23.92 -17.18 -4.35
CA VAL A 58 24.37 -17.13 -5.73
C VAL A 58 23.50 -18.16 -6.41
N LEU A 59 22.29 -17.72 -6.76
CA LEU A 59 21.42 -18.53 -7.56
C LEU A 59 22.14 -18.62 -8.91
N PRO A 60 22.43 -19.84 -9.40
CA PRO A 60 23.12 -20.04 -10.66
C PRO A 60 22.42 -19.29 -11.80
N GLY A 61 23.05 -19.17 -12.98
CA GLY A 61 22.49 -18.50 -14.17
C GLY A 61 21.11 -18.96 -14.68
N SER A 62 20.38 -19.78 -13.91
CA SER A 62 18.99 -20.19 -14.03
C SER A 62 17.97 -19.23 -13.38
N VAL A 63 18.34 -17.98 -13.07
CA VAL A 63 17.45 -17.00 -12.41
C VAL A 63 17.09 -15.83 -13.30
N LYS A 64 15.80 -15.53 -13.39
CA LYS A 64 15.31 -14.32 -14.04
C LYS A 64 15.17 -13.21 -13.01
N HIS A 65 15.78 -12.07 -13.29
CA HIS A 65 15.58 -10.87 -12.49
C HIS A 65 14.60 -9.92 -13.18
N ILE A 66 13.61 -9.43 -12.42
CA ILE A 66 12.69 -8.38 -12.85
C ILE A 66 12.96 -7.16 -11.97
N TYR A 67 13.57 -6.14 -12.57
CA TYR A 67 13.84 -4.85 -11.93
C TYR A 67 12.86 -3.83 -12.46
N PHE A 68 11.98 -3.28 -11.62
CA PHE A 68 10.96 -2.33 -12.06
C PHE A 68 10.91 -1.10 -11.15
N PHE A 69 11.66 -0.07 -11.50
CA PHE A 69 11.80 1.17 -10.72
C PHE A 69 11.49 2.39 -11.58
N HIS A 70 10.84 3.40 -11.02
CA HIS A 70 10.42 4.58 -11.79
C HIS A 70 11.58 5.40 -12.38
N MET A 71 12.81 5.28 -11.86
CA MET A 71 14.03 5.95 -12.35
C MET A 71 14.93 5.04 -13.20
N MET A 72 14.41 3.92 -13.71
CA MET A 72 15.22 3.01 -14.51
C MET A 72 15.43 3.52 -15.94
N ASP A 73 16.50 3.04 -16.58
CA ASP A 73 16.78 3.32 -18.00
C ASP A 73 15.60 2.90 -18.90
N SER A 74 15.31 3.69 -19.94
CA SER A 74 14.15 3.54 -20.80
C SER A 74 14.08 2.20 -21.53
N GLU A 75 15.22 1.64 -21.96
CA GLU A 75 15.24 0.34 -22.64
C GLU A 75 14.88 -0.76 -21.65
N LYS A 76 15.51 -0.75 -20.46
CA LYS A 76 15.19 -1.71 -19.39
C LYS A 76 13.75 -1.59 -18.93
N LEU A 77 13.20 -0.37 -18.89
CA LEU A 77 11.80 -0.14 -18.57
C LEU A 77 10.91 -0.79 -19.63
N GLY A 78 11.22 -0.55 -20.91
CA GLY A 78 10.52 -1.12 -22.05
C GLY A 78 10.46 -2.65 -21.99
N ASP A 79 11.60 -3.31 -21.77
CA ASP A 79 11.69 -4.78 -21.67
C ASP A 79 10.77 -5.34 -20.57
N VAL A 80 10.73 -4.66 -19.41
CA VAL A 80 9.89 -5.10 -18.28
C VAL A 80 8.42 -4.83 -18.55
N LEU A 81 8.08 -3.71 -19.18
CA LEU A 81 6.71 -3.41 -19.59
C LEU A 81 6.21 -4.40 -20.65
N GLU A 82 7.07 -4.79 -21.61
CA GLU A 82 6.74 -5.81 -22.61
C GLU A 82 6.55 -7.19 -21.96
N LEU A 83 7.42 -7.56 -21.03
CA LEU A 83 7.28 -8.81 -20.28
C LEU A 83 5.98 -8.84 -19.48
N LEU A 84 5.70 -7.80 -18.67
CA LEU A 84 4.57 -7.78 -17.75
C LEU A 84 3.24 -7.49 -18.45
N GLY A 85 3.25 -6.67 -19.49
CA GLY A 85 2.04 -6.14 -20.15
C GLY A 85 1.69 -6.81 -21.47
N CYS A 86 2.64 -7.43 -22.18
CA CYS A 86 2.40 -7.93 -23.54
C CYS A 86 2.68 -9.42 -23.71
N SER A 87 3.64 -9.97 -22.97
CA SER A 87 4.10 -11.34 -23.16
C SER A 87 3.17 -12.37 -22.50
N ASP A 88 3.16 -13.60 -23.00
CA ASP A 88 2.69 -14.75 -22.25
C ASP A 88 3.68 -15.04 -21.11
N ILE A 89 3.43 -14.45 -19.95
CA ILE A 89 4.35 -14.43 -18.81
C ILE A 89 4.74 -15.84 -18.35
N ALA A 90 3.79 -16.79 -18.39
CA ALA A 90 4.05 -18.17 -17.99
C ALA A 90 5.06 -18.85 -18.92
N LYS A 91 5.04 -18.51 -20.22
CA LYS A 91 6.03 -18.99 -21.20
C LYS A 91 7.33 -18.17 -21.19
N ALA A 92 7.24 -16.87 -20.91
CA ALA A 92 8.40 -15.98 -20.91
C ALA A 92 9.30 -16.18 -19.68
N LEU A 93 8.72 -16.56 -18.54
CA LEU A 93 9.43 -16.89 -17.31
C LEU A 93 9.67 -18.40 -17.23
N THR A 94 10.65 -18.88 -17.99
CA THR A 94 11.03 -20.32 -18.00
C THR A 94 11.95 -20.72 -16.86
N GLN A 95 12.57 -19.75 -16.19
CA GLN A 95 13.51 -19.96 -15.10
C GLN A 95 12.80 -20.53 -13.86
N ASP A 96 13.47 -21.44 -13.15
CA ASP A 96 12.93 -22.03 -11.92
C ASP A 96 12.73 -20.95 -10.85
N VAL A 97 13.66 -19.99 -10.78
CA VAL A 97 13.60 -18.88 -9.82
C VAL A 97 13.47 -17.55 -10.56
N VAL A 98 12.52 -16.76 -10.09
CA VAL A 98 12.30 -15.39 -10.54
C VAL A 98 12.42 -14.48 -9.34
N THR A 99 13.28 -13.48 -9.43
CA THR A 99 13.43 -12.45 -8.40
C THR A 99 12.79 -11.16 -8.88
N VAL A 100 12.06 -10.49 -7.99
CA VAL A 100 11.38 -9.24 -8.28
C VAL A 100 11.90 -8.18 -7.33
N SER A 101 12.43 -7.09 -7.90
CA SER A 101 12.86 -5.90 -7.17
C SER A 101 12.16 -4.69 -7.78
N SER A 102 11.36 -4.00 -6.99
CA SER A 102 10.55 -2.87 -7.48
C SER A 102 10.23 -1.89 -6.35
N ASN A 103 9.79 -0.69 -6.72
CA ASN A 103 9.12 0.27 -5.83
C ASN A 103 7.74 0.69 -6.34
N MET A 104 7.18 -0.03 -7.32
CA MET A 104 5.96 0.32 -8.03
C MET A 104 4.84 -0.72 -7.83
N PHE A 105 3.60 -0.26 -7.96
CA PHE A 105 2.43 -1.13 -8.04
C PHE A 105 2.21 -1.56 -9.50
N PHE A 106 2.64 -2.78 -9.87
CA PHE A 106 2.62 -3.25 -11.26
C PHE A 106 1.54 -4.29 -11.56
N ALA A 107 0.75 -4.72 -10.57
CA ALA A 107 -0.40 -5.61 -10.80
C ALA A 107 -1.39 -5.09 -11.88
N PRO A 108 -1.64 -3.77 -12.04
CA PRO A 108 -2.49 -3.28 -13.11
C PRO A 108 -1.96 -3.59 -14.51
N LEU A 109 -0.63 -3.67 -14.70
CA LEU A 109 -0.03 -4.06 -15.98
C LEU A 109 -0.33 -5.53 -16.29
N LEU A 110 -0.28 -6.39 -15.28
CA LEU A 110 -0.68 -7.78 -15.41
C LEU A 110 -2.16 -7.89 -15.81
N LYS A 111 -3.03 -7.06 -15.24
CA LYS A 111 -4.47 -7.08 -15.52
C LYS A 111 -4.81 -6.75 -16.98
N VAL A 112 -4.05 -5.86 -17.61
CA VAL A 112 -4.27 -5.48 -19.01
C VAL A 112 -3.50 -6.35 -20.00
N ASN A 113 -2.70 -7.29 -19.52
CA ASN A 113 -1.98 -8.22 -20.38
C ASN A 113 -2.98 -9.17 -21.08
N PRO A 114 -2.93 -9.31 -22.42
CA PRO A 114 -3.89 -10.10 -23.18
C PRO A 114 -3.85 -11.61 -22.87
N HIS A 115 -2.78 -12.08 -22.22
CA HIS A 115 -2.62 -13.47 -21.80
C HIS A 115 -3.08 -13.73 -20.36
N THR A 116 -3.51 -12.69 -19.64
CA THR A 116 -4.02 -12.82 -18.27
C THR A 116 -5.44 -13.39 -18.26
N PRO A 117 -5.72 -14.41 -17.43
CA PRO A 117 -7.08 -14.92 -17.25
C PRO A 117 -8.05 -13.80 -16.85
N THR A 118 -9.21 -13.75 -17.47
CA THR A 118 -10.22 -12.68 -17.24
C THR A 118 -10.80 -12.69 -15.84
N ASP A 119 -10.70 -13.81 -15.13
CA ASP A 119 -11.13 -14.02 -13.75
C ASP A 119 -10.02 -13.75 -12.71
N ALA A 120 -8.83 -13.33 -13.14
CA ALA A 120 -7.74 -13.02 -12.23
C ALA A 120 -8.07 -11.83 -11.32
N VAL A 121 -8.10 -12.07 -10.00
CA VAL A 121 -8.28 -11.04 -8.97
C VAL A 121 -6.96 -10.31 -8.76
N LEU A 122 -6.85 -9.11 -9.33
CA LEU A 122 -5.63 -8.29 -9.31
C LEU A 122 -5.84 -6.93 -8.61
N ASP A 123 -6.89 -6.83 -7.79
CA ASP A 123 -7.15 -5.64 -6.99
C ASP A 123 -6.24 -5.57 -5.76
N PHE A 124 -5.74 -4.38 -5.44
CA PHE A 124 -4.71 -4.21 -4.41
C PHE A 124 -5.16 -4.68 -3.01
N PRO A 125 -6.33 -4.25 -2.49
CA PRO A 125 -6.89 -4.76 -1.23
C PRO A 125 -6.96 -6.28 -1.16
N ASP A 126 -7.49 -6.94 -2.19
CA ASP A 126 -7.69 -8.39 -2.21
C ASP A 126 -6.37 -9.15 -2.25
N LEU A 127 -5.41 -8.68 -3.07
CA LEU A 127 -4.06 -9.24 -3.14
C LEU A 127 -3.32 -9.16 -1.80
N LEU A 128 -3.47 -8.03 -1.10
CA LEU A 128 -2.83 -7.81 0.20
C LEU A 128 -3.49 -8.65 1.30
N GLN A 129 -4.83 -8.70 1.35
CA GLN A 129 -5.59 -9.51 2.32
C GLN A 129 -5.43 -11.02 2.10
N GLY A 130 -5.19 -11.44 0.86
CA GLY A 130 -4.90 -12.83 0.54
C GLY A 130 -3.57 -13.32 1.09
N MET A 131 -2.63 -12.42 1.38
CA MET A 131 -1.27 -12.74 1.80
C MET A 131 -1.01 -12.39 3.26
N LEU A 132 -1.53 -11.25 3.73
CA LEU A 132 -1.23 -10.68 5.03
C LEU A 132 -2.48 -10.52 5.86
N GLN A 133 -2.30 -10.72 7.16
CA GLN A 133 -3.26 -10.34 8.18
C GLN A 133 -2.57 -9.53 9.28
N PRO A 134 -3.28 -8.64 9.98
CA PRO A 134 -2.73 -7.97 11.15
C PRO A 134 -2.26 -9.02 12.18
N SER A 135 -1.11 -8.78 12.81
CA SER A 135 -0.70 -9.62 13.95
C SER A 135 -1.70 -9.47 15.10
N GLU A 136 -1.79 -10.47 15.98
CA GLU A 136 -2.69 -10.41 17.14
C GLU A 136 -2.48 -9.14 17.98
N ARG A 137 -1.22 -8.73 18.14
CA ARG A 137 -0.85 -7.49 18.85
C ARG A 137 -1.39 -6.25 18.15
N SER A 138 -1.23 -6.15 16.83
CA SER A 138 -1.73 -5.02 16.05
C SER A 138 -3.24 -4.96 16.05
N ALA A 139 -3.90 -6.10 15.86
CA ALA A 139 -5.36 -6.23 15.92
C ALA A 139 -5.88 -5.77 17.28
N LYS A 140 -5.31 -6.26 18.39
CA LYS A 140 -5.65 -5.81 19.74
C LYS A 140 -5.46 -4.31 19.93
N LYS A 141 -4.36 -3.74 19.41
CA LYS A 141 -4.09 -2.29 19.51
C LYS A 141 -5.11 -1.47 18.72
N ALA A 142 -5.42 -1.89 17.49
CA ALA A 142 -6.43 -1.23 16.65
C ALA A 142 -7.82 -1.29 17.30
N LEU A 143 -8.23 -2.47 17.79
CA LEU A 143 -9.51 -2.65 18.48
C LEU A 143 -9.58 -1.86 19.79
N LYS A 144 -8.51 -1.86 20.60
CA LYS A 144 -8.45 -1.06 21.83
C LYS A 144 -8.59 0.43 21.52
N TYR A 145 -7.92 0.89 20.48
CA TYR A 145 -8.01 2.27 20.05
C TYR A 145 -9.42 2.61 19.60
N ALA A 146 -10.01 1.82 18.69
CA ALA A 146 -11.39 2.00 18.22
C ALA A 146 -12.41 2.05 19.37
N ARG A 147 -12.28 1.18 20.38
CA ARG A 147 -13.14 1.17 21.58
C ARG A 147 -12.94 2.38 22.50
N SER A 148 -11.76 3.01 22.49
CA SER A 148 -11.46 4.14 23.37
C SER A 148 -11.93 5.48 22.82
N VAL A 149 -12.19 5.56 21.51
CA VAL A 149 -12.52 6.81 20.82
C VAL A 149 -13.99 6.92 20.43
N ASP A 150 -14.79 5.86 20.62
CA ASP A 150 -16.23 5.80 20.31
C ASP A 150 -16.61 6.31 18.90
N TRP A 151 -15.67 6.30 17.96
CA TRP A 151 -15.91 6.75 16.59
C TRP A 151 -16.92 5.87 15.87
N GLY A 152 -17.75 6.50 15.05
CA GLY A 152 -18.74 5.74 14.27
C GLY A 152 -19.96 5.33 15.08
N LYS A 153 -20.01 5.67 16.37
CA LYS A 153 -21.10 5.30 17.28
C LYS A 153 -22.35 6.15 17.05
N ASP A 154 -22.15 7.47 16.99
CA ASP A 154 -23.26 8.44 16.87
C ASP A 154 -23.26 9.18 15.52
N ALA A 155 -22.14 9.13 14.78
CA ALA A 155 -21.96 9.78 13.49
C ALA A 155 -21.06 8.95 12.59
N PRO A 156 -21.21 9.00 11.25
CA PRO A 156 -20.29 8.33 10.33
C PRO A 156 -18.85 8.85 10.47
N VAL A 157 -17.86 8.04 10.09
CA VAL A 157 -16.44 8.38 10.23
C VAL A 157 -15.85 8.76 8.88
N VAL A 158 -15.08 9.84 8.86
CA VAL A 158 -14.20 10.20 7.74
C VAL A 158 -12.75 10.06 8.18
N ALA A 159 -12.02 9.18 7.50
CA ALA A 159 -10.59 8.97 7.73
C ALA A 159 -9.77 9.86 6.80
N ILE A 160 -8.77 10.54 7.37
CA ILE A 160 -7.87 11.45 6.68
C ILE A 160 -6.45 10.96 6.92
N HIS A 161 -5.71 10.78 5.84
CA HIS A 161 -4.28 10.50 5.88
C HIS A 161 -3.50 11.68 5.32
N ILE A 162 -2.71 12.35 6.16
CA ILE A 162 -1.87 13.48 5.77
C ILE A 162 -0.42 13.05 5.79
N ARG A 163 0.19 13.00 4.61
CA ARG A 163 1.62 12.76 4.48
C ARG A 163 2.34 14.09 4.28
N ALA A 164 3.20 14.45 5.23
CA ALA A 164 4.22 15.47 5.01
C ALA A 164 5.51 14.78 4.50
N ARG A 165 6.30 15.47 3.67
CA ARG A 165 7.62 14.99 3.21
C ARG A 165 8.55 14.76 4.41
N GLU A 166 9.30 13.66 4.40
CA GLU A 166 10.41 13.46 5.33
C GLU A 166 11.70 14.06 4.76
N GLU A 167 12.58 14.56 5.63
CA GLU A 167 13.88 15.11 5.22
C GLU A 167 14.69 14.03 4.47
N GLY A 168 15.04 14.30 3.20
CA GLY A 168 15.75 13.35 2.34
C GLY A 168 14.89 12.52 1.36
N GLU A 169 13.55 12.67 1.34
CA GLU A 169 12.72 12.07 0.28
C GLU A 169 12.87 12.84 -1.04
N ASP A 170 13.18 12.18 -2.15
CA ASP A 170 13.43 12.79 -3.47
C ASP A 170 12.13 12.91 -4.30
N ASN A 171 11.13 13.60 -3.76
CA ASN A 171 9.85 13.86 -4.44
C ASN A 171 9.57 15.37 -4.44
N ASP A 172 9.76 16.01 -5.58
CA ASP A 172 9.58 17.46 -5.77
C ASP A 172 8.10 17.89 -5.82
N ASP A 173 7.18 16.95 -6.02
CA ASP A 173 5.74 17.24 -6.18
C ASP A 173 4.94 17.32 -4.86
N TRP A 174 5.56 17.06 -3.70
CA TRP A 174 4.86 17.04 -2.40
C TRP A 174 5.16 18.27 -1.53
N PRO A 175 4.18 18.79 -0.74
CA PRO A 175 4.43 19.89 0.18
C PRO A 175 5.52 19.53 1.19
N THR A 176 6.54 20.38 1.25
CA THR A 176 7.71 20.27 2.16
C THR A 176 7.39 20.70 3.60
N ALA A 177 6.17 21.19 3.86
CA ALA A 177 5.81 21.77 5.15
C ALA A 177 5.50 20.70 6.21
N ASN A 178 5.96 20.95 7.44
CA ASN A 178 5.68 20.11 8.62
C ASN A 178 4.19 20.02 8.97
N ALA A 179 3.35 20.92 8.45
CA ALA A 179 1.90 20.89 8.58
C ALA A 179 1.25 21.57 7.36
N PRO A 180 -0.01 21.22 7.02
CA PRO A 180 -0.78 21.95 6.00
C PRO A 180 -0.94 23.43 6.36
N ASP A 181 -0.93 24.30 5.35
CA ASP A 181 -1.27 25.72 5.51
C ASP A 181 -2.79 25.93 5.57
N GLN A 182 -3.21 27.16 5.89
CA GLN A 182 -4.63 27.48 6.04
C GLN A 182 -5.43 27.25 4.75
N ALA A 183 -4.84 27.53 3.59
CA ALA A 183 -5.49 27.33 2.29
C ALA A 183 -5.75 25.84 2.00
N MET A 184 -4.79 24.96 2.32
CA MET A 184 -4.96 23.51 2.22
C MET A 184 -5.99 22.98 3.23
N LEU A 185 -6.00 23.50 4.46
CA LEU A 185 -7.00 23.13 5.47
C LEU A 185 -8.42 23.50 5.05
N GLU A 186 -8.61 24.67 4.43
CA GLU A 186 -9.90 25.10 3.89
C GLU A 186 -10.37 24.22 2.73
N LYS A 187 -9.47 23.88 1.80
CA LYS A 187 -9.76 22.94 0.71
C LYS A 187 -10.12 21.55 1.26
N LEU A 188 -9.36 21.06 2.24
CA LEU A 188 -9.63 19.79 2.89
C LEU A 188 -11.02 19.78 3.52
N ARG A 189 -11.40 20.84 4.27
CA ARG A 189 -12.74 20.97 4.86
C ARG A 189 -13.84 20.88 3.80
N LEU A 190 -13.72 21.63 2.71
CA LEU A 190 -14.70 21.62 1.62
C LEU A 190 -14.82 20.23 0.95
N CYS A 191 -13.69 19.56 0.73
CA CYS A 191 -13.66 18.20 0.20
C CYS A 191 -14.41 17.23 1.12
N LEU A 192 -14.21 17.33 2.43
CA LEU A 192 -14.87 16.46 3.42
C LEU A 192 -16.38 16.72 3.48
N GLU A 193 -16.81 17.98 3.50
CA GLU A 193 -18.23 18.34 3.47
C GLU A 193 -18.92 17.82 2.19
N THR A 194 -18.24 17.93 1.05
CA THR A 194 -18.73 17.43 -0.23
C THR A 194 -18.81 15.90 -0.24
N ALA A 195 -17.76 15.22 0.22
CA ALA A 195 -17.73 13.76 0.31
C ALA A 195 -18.79 13.23 1.29
N ALA A 196 -18.96 13.87 2.45
CA ALA A 196 -19.99 13.52 3.41
C ALA A 196 -21.41 13.69 2.83
N THR A 197 -21.64 14.75 2.06
CA THR A 197 -22.94 14.96 1.40
C THR A 197 -23.24 13.84 0.39
N LYS A 198 -22.23 13.44 -0.41
CA LYS A 198 -22.39 12.42 -1.45
C LYS A 198 -22.49 11.00 -0.90
N GLU A 199 -21.58 10.62 -0.01
CA GLU A 199 -21.39 9.23 0.43
C GLU A 199 -22.13 8.91 1.73
N LEU A 200 -22.39 9.92 2.58
CA LEU A 200 -23.00 9.73 3.91
C LEU A 200 -24.46 10.21 3.94
N GLN A 201 -25.14 10.23 2.79
CA GLN A 201 -26.57 10.54 2.67
C GLN A 201 -26.98 11.87 3.31
N GLY A 202 -26.13 12.89 3.26
CA GLY A 202 -26.40 14.19 3.87
C GLY A 202 -26.25 14.21 5.40
N ALA A 203 -25.42 13.33 5.97
CA ALA A 203 -25.08 13.37 7.39
C ALA A 203 -24.62 14.79 7.81
N LYS A 204 -25.31 15.37 8.79
CA LYS A 204 -25.01 16.72 9.31
C LYS A 204 -23.77 16.77 10.19
N GLN A 205 -23.30 15.60 10.65
CA GLN A 205 -22.15 15.43 11.53
C GLN A 205 -21.40 14.15 11.14
N PHE A 206 -20.08 14.19 11.31
CA PHE A 206 -19.20 13.04 11.10
C PHE A 206 -17.99 13.16 12.04
N ASP A 207 -17.47 12.01 12.46
CA ASP A 207 -16.22 11.90 13.20
C ASP A 207 -15.04 11.97 12.24
N VAL A 208 -13.93 12.60 12.66
CA VAL A 208 -12.72 12.70 11.84
C VAL A 208 -11.57 11.91 12.49
N LEU A 209 -11.11 10.88 11.78
CA LEU A 209 -9.90 10.15 12.12
C LEU A 209 -8.72 10.71 11.33
N VAL A 210 -7.71 11.26 12.01
CA VAL A 210 -6.51 11.82 11.35
C VAL A 210 -5.29 10.93 11.61
N ALA A 211 -4.78 10.30 10.56
CA ALA A 211 -3.44 9.74 10.51
C ALA A 211 -2.52 10.76 9.83
N ALA A 212 -1.38 11.10 10.45
CA ALA A 212 -0.43 12.02 9.82
C ALA A 212 1.02 11.65 10.13
N THR A 213 1.93 11.96 9.20
CA THR A 213 3.38 11.74 9.38
C THR A 213 3.93 12.52 10.58
N THR A 214 3.48 13.77 10.77
CA THR A 214 3.95 14.63 11.86
C THR A 214 2.84 14.91 12.88
N GLN A 215 3.23 15.15 14.14
CA GLN A 215 2.28 15.60 15.16
C GLN A 215 1.70 16.99 14.85
N ALA A 216 2.47 17.87 14.20
CA ALA A 216 2.04 19.21 13.83
C ALA A 216 0.90 19.15 12.79
N ALA A 217 1.07 18.35 11.73
CA ALA A 217 0.03 18.12 10.73
C ALA A 217 -1.23 17.51 11.36
N ARG A 218 -1.07 16.51 12.23
CA ARG A 218 -2.21 15.93 12.97
C ARG A 218 -2.96 16.98 13.78
N ARG A 219 -2.25 17.80 14.56
CA ARG A 219 -2.87 18.86 15.39
C ARG A 219 -3.58 19.92 14.55
N ALA A 220 -2.94 20.40 13.48
CA ALA A 220 -3.50 21.41 12.59
C ALA A 220 -4.81 20.93 11.95
N VAL A 221 -4.80 19.71 11.38
CA VAL A 221 -6.00 19.11 10.77
C VAL A 221 -7.06 18.80 11.81
N SER A 222 -6.70 18.23 12.97
CA SER A 222 -7.67 18.02 14.04
C SER A 222 -8.31 19.34 14.48
N GLN A 223 -7.54 20.42 14.74
CA GLN A 223 -8.09 21.71 15.15
C GLN A 223 -9.00 22.35 14.10
N ALA A 224 -8.61 22.29 12.82
CA ALA A 224 -9.39 22.86 11.72
C ALA A 224 -10.70 22.11 11.45
N LEU A 225 -10.76 20.81 11.80
CA LEU A 225 -11.89 19.95 11.50
C LEU A 225 -12.72 19.55 12.73
N THR A 226 -12.18 19.68 13.95
CA THR A 226 -12.94 19.56 15.20
C THR A 226 -13.68 20.86 15.48
N GLY A 227 -14.61 21.19 14.59
CA GLY A 227 -15.81 21.91 14.96
C GLY A 227 -16.94 20.89 14.91
N LYS A 228 -17.81 20.86 15.93
CA LYS A 228 -19.21 20.48 15.65
C LYS A 228 -19.59 21.29 14.42
N VAL A 229 -19.72 20.66 13.25
CA VAL A 229 -20.30 21.29 12.07
C VAL A 229 -21.69 21.66 12.53
N SER A 230 -21.79 22.91 12.97
CA SER A 230 -22.92 23.44 13.68
C SER A 230 -23.98 23.63 12.62
N ARG A 231 -25.17 23.10 12.91
CA ARG A 231 -26.37 23.22 12.11
C ARG A 231 -26.46 24.66 11.59
N LEU A 232 -26.35 24.84 10.28
CA LEU A 232 -26.99 25.98 9.62
C LEU A 232 -28.50 25.67 9.56
N PRO A 233 -29.35 26.71 9.71
CA PRO A 233 -30.62 26.69 10.42
C PRO A 233 -31.61 25.58 10.03
#